data_AF-A0AAU9XFG0-F1
#
_entry.id   AF-A0AAU9XFG0-F1
#
_cell.length_a   1.000
_cell.length_b   1.000
_cell.length_c   1.000
_cell.angle_alpha   90.00
_cell.angle_beta   90.00
_cell.angle_gamma   90.00
#
_symmetry.space_group_name_H-M   'P 1'
#
loop_
_entity.id
_entity.type
_entity.pdbx_description
1 polymer ?
#
loop_
_entity_poly.entity_id
_entity_poly.type
_entity_poly.pdbx_seq_one_letter_code
_entity_poly.pdbx_strand_id
1 'polypeptide(L)'
;APCALDPCENGGTCHPVEMAYDFKCACPPGLFGKQCENLTKSCAELLDAGFTNNGVYKILFNNSQVFDVYCDQSSQGGGWTMVFKVVSGVSANGRSISQLWFSSETINENRSEALNIDSSFKEHYKNRFVPNWHLAKPKEVQIALYKRNGSDPETLSIVFNSANSDDKNWFSKSRIVHSPWTDLESERQNYFSIEGCCNDRNFYISKIHNKCPNDEGWLAIISSYCPWEKRFPPSTVLYSNRTTYTNWNHHGK
;
A
#
# COMPACT_ATOMS: atom_id res chain seq x y z
N ALA A 1 -21.77 40.68 -2.64
CA ALA A 1 -21.05 39.88 -3.64
C ALA A 1 -21.18 38.40 -3.25
N PRO A 2 -21.19 37.45 -4.20
CA PRO A 2 -21.42 36.02 -3.94
C PRO A 2 -20.49 35.41 -2.86
N CYS A 3 -19.26 35.92 -2.72
CA CYS A 3 -18.32 35.50 -1.68
C CYS A 3 -18.49 36.18 -0.30
N ALA A 4 -19.40 37.14 -0.14
CA ALA A 4 -19.54 37.89 1.11
C ALA A 4 -20.16 37.08 2.27
N LEU A 5 -20.70 35.90 1.97
CA LEU A 5 -21.27 34.97 2.95
C LEU A 5 -20.33 33.79 3.24
N ASP A 6 -19.08 33.85 2.77
CA ASP A 6 -18.10 32.76 2.88
C ASP A 6 -18.68 31.38 2.51
N PRO A 7 -19.23 31.21 1.30
CA PRO A 7 -19.95 30.00 0.92
C PRO A 7 -19.05 28.76 0.79
N CYS A 8 -17.72 28.92 0.80
CA CYS A 8 -16.80 27.79 0.70
C CYS A 8 -16.55 27.18 2.08
N GLU A 9 -16.84 25.89 2.21
CA GLU A 9 -16.61 25.09 3.40
C GLU A 9 -15.17 24.56 3.46
N ASN A 10 -14.82 23.96 4.60
CA ASN A 10 -13.59 23.18 4.82
C ASN A 10 -12.28 23.91 4.43
N GLY A 11 -12.24 25.23 4.58
CA GLY A 11 -11.07 26.05 4.27
C GLY A 11 -10.91 26.39 2.79
N GLY A 12 -11.94 26.21 1.97
CA GLY A 12 -11.96 26.65 0.58
C GLY A 12 -11.86 28.17 0.44
N THR A 13 -11.16 28.62 -0.61
CA THR A 13 -11.03 30.05 -0.92
C THR A 13 -12.08 30.46 -1.95
N CYS A 14 -12.90 31.46 -1.65
CA CYS A 14 -13.96 31.92 -2.55
C CYS A 14 -13.45 32.93 -3.58
N HIS A 15 -13.78 32.71 -4.85
CA HIS A 15 -13.54 33.63 -5.95
C HIS A 15 -14.87 34.01 -6.61
N PRO A 16 -15.21 35.31 -6.74
CA PRO A 16 -16.40 35.74 -7.47
C PRO A 16 -16.24 35.46 -8.97
N VAL A 17 -17.33 35.04 -9.63
CA VAL A 17 -17.34 34.86 -11.09
C VAL A 17 -17.62 36.21 -11.76
N GLU A 18 -16.75 36.64 -12.67
CA GLU A 18 -16.94 37.89 -13.39
C GLU A 18 -18.24 37.87 -14.21
N MET A 19 -18.96 39.00 -14.21
CA MET A 19 -20.20 39.20 -14.99
C MET A 19 -21.38 38.27 -14.62
N ALA A 20 -21.32 37.56 -13.49
CA ALA A 20 -22.43 36.75 -12.96
C ALA A 20 -22.57 36.95 -11.43
N TYR A 21 -23.79 36.78 -10.89
CA TYR A 21 -23.99 36.69 -9.44
C TYR A 21 -23.73 35.25 -8.96
N ASP A 22 -22.50 34.77 -9.20
CA ASP A 22 -22.07 33.42 -8.85
C ASP A 22 -20.65 33.41 -8.26
N PHE A 23 -20.25 32.28 -7.68
CA PHE A 23 -18.95 32.08 -7.07
C PHE A 23 -18.31 30.75 -7.51
N LYS A 24 -16.99 30.67 -7.37
CA LYS A 24 -16.21 29.45 -7.52
C LYS A 24 -15.32 29.28 -6.30
N CYS A 25 -15.39 28.13 -5.66
CA CYS A 25 -14.47 27.77 -4.59
C CYS A 25 -13.20 27.12 -5.15
N ALA A 26 -12.04 27.57 -4.70
CA ALA A 26 -10.79 26.84 -4.80
C ALA A 26 -10.67 25.93 -3.58
N CYS A 27 -10.91 24.63 -3.78
CA CYS A 27 -10.91 23.64 -2.71
C CYS A 27 -9.49 23.21 -2.33
N PRO A 28 -9.21 23.00 -1.02
CA PRO A 28 -7.98 22.36 -0.60
C PRO A 28 -7.88 20.93 -1.17
N PRO A 29 -6.67 20.36 -1.27
CA PRO A 29 -6.49 18.98 -1.74
C PRO A 29 -7.32 17.98 -0.91
N GLY A 30 -8.07 17.11 -1.60
CA GLY A 30 -8.95 16.13 -0.95
C GLY A 30 -10.42 16.54 -0.87
N LEU A 31 -10.74 17.79 -1.22
CA LEU A 31 -12.09 18.35 -1.18
C LEU A 31 -12.59 18.72 -2.58
N PHE A 32 -13.89 18.55 -2.80
CA PHE A 32 -14.54 18.88 -4.05
C PHE A 32 -16.02 19.24 -3.83
N GLY A 33 -16.73 19.62 -4.89
CA GLY A 33 -18.08 20.18 -4.81
C GLY A 33 -18.10 21.69 -5.04
N LYS A 34 -19.30 22.28 -5.10
CA LYS A 34 -19.45 23.71 -5.40
C LYS A 34 -18.88 24.57 -4.25
N GLN A 35 -18.99 24.06 -3.04
CA GLN A 35 -18.61 24.70 -1.79
C GLN A 35 -17.48 23.94 -1.07
N CYS A 36 -16.80 22.98 -1.70
CA CYS A 36 -15.81 22.11 -1.04
C CYS A 36 -16.41 21.27 0.11
N GLU A 37 -17.68 20.94 0.00
CA GLU A 37 -18.48 20.18 0.97
C GLU A 37 -18.22 18.66 0.90
N ASN A 38 -17.69 18.17 -0.22
CA ASN A 38 -17.48 16.73 -0.43
C ASN A 38 -16.03 16.35 -0.13
N LEU A 39 -15.89 15.28 0.65
CA LEU A 39 -14.64 14.57 0.90
C LEU A 39 -14.68 13.21 0.22
N THR A 40 -13.59 12.82 -0.41
CA THR A 40 -13.42 11.48 -0.97
C THR A 40 -13.08 10.46 0.12
N LYS A 41 -13.51 9.22 -0.05
CA LYS A 41 -13.24 8.12 0.89
C LYS A 41 -12.03 7.26 0.51
N SER A 42 -11.48 7.47 -0.70
CA SER A 42 -10.35 6.70 -1.21
C SER A 42 -9.56 7.49 -2.26
N CYS A 43 -8.35 7.01 -2.58
CA CYS A 43 -7.56 7.58 -3.67
C CYS A 43 -8.19 7.35 -5.05
N ALA A 44 -8.98 6.28 -5.22
CA ALA A 44 -9.73 6.03 -6.45
C ALA A 44 -10.81 7.11 -6.67
N GLU A 45 -11.55 7.49 -5.64
CA GLU A 45 -12.51 8.61 -5.72
C GLU A 45 -11.81 9.95 -5.99
N LEU A 46 -10.59 10.15 -5.46
CA LEU A 46 -9.76 11.31 -5.80
C LEU A 46 -9.36 11.32 -7.28
N LEU A 47 -8.99 10.16 -7.82
CA LEU A 47 -8.63 10.03 -9.22
C LEU A 47 -9.83 10.36 -10.13
N ASP A 48 -11.00 9.81 -9.81
CA ASP A 48 -12.25 10.09 -10.53
C ASP A 48 -12.64 11.58 -10.48
N ALA A 49 -12.28 12.26 -9.38
CA ALA A 49 -12.45 13.71 -9.22
C ALA A 49 -11.36 14.55 -9.93
N GLY A 50 -10.41 13.92 -10.63
CA GLY A 50 -9.37 14.60 -11.43
C GLY A 50 -8.06 14.88 -10.69
N PHE A 51 -7.86 14.34 -9.48
CA PHE A 51 -6.59 14.44 -8.76
C PHE A 51 -5.64 13.33 -9.21
N THR A 52 -4.91 13.57 -10.30
CA THR A 52 -4.09 12.56 -10.99
C THR A 52 -2.63 12.48 -10.54
N ASN A 53 -2.20 13.34 -9.61
CA ASN A 53 -0.80 13.36 -9.16
C ASN A 53 -0.60 12.44 -7.96
N ASN A 54 0.50 11.70 -7.92
CA ASN A 54 0.92 10.97 -6.73
C ASN A 54 1.20 11.96 -5.59
N GLY A 55 0.89 11.57 -4.35
CA GLY A 55 1.18 12.43 -3.21
C GLY A 55 0.32 12.13 -1.99
N VAL A 56 0.46 12.97 -0.98
CA VAL A 56 -0.33 12.86 0.25
C VAL A 56 -1.61 13.67 0.12
N TYR A 57 -2.75 13.02 0.39
CA TYR A 57 -4.08 13.61 0.35
C TYR A 57 -4.85 13.31 1.62
N LYS A 58 -5.85 14.14 1.92
CA LYS A 58 -6.83 13.89 2.98
C LYS A 58 -7.98 13.06 2.42
N ILE A 59 -8.37 12.01 3.14
CA ILE A 59 -9.56 11.21 2.83
C ILE A 59 -10.42 10.98 4.07
N LEU A 60 -11.69 10.67 3.84
CA LEU A 60 -12.69 10.44 4.88
C LEU A 60 -12.86 8.95 5.18
N PHE A 61 -12.66 8.58 6.44
CA PHE A 61 -12.99 7.27 6.99
C PHE A 61 -14.25 7.34 7.84
N ASN A 62 -15.14 6.35 7.68
CA ASN A 62 -16.37 6.20 8.45
C ASN A 62 -17.21 7.49 8.58
N ASN A 63 -17.29 8.26 7.49
CA ASN A 63 -18.06 9.50 7.34
C ASN A 63 -17.79 10.62 8.38
N SER A 64 -16.71 10.54 9.16
CA SER A 64 -16.44 11.52 10.23
C SER A 64 -14.95 11.76 10.50
N GLN A 65 -14.09 10.82 10.14
CA GLN A 65 -12.67 10.88 10.47
C GLN A 65 -11.86 11.22 9.24
N VAL A 66 -11.21 12.37 9.22
CA VAL A 66 -10.32 12.78 8.13
C VAL A 66 -8.88 12.49 8.53
N PHE A 67 -8.11 11.88 7.63
CA PHE A 67 -6.69 11.59 7.87
C PHE A 67 -5.90 11.58 6.55
N ASP A 68 -4.58 11.70 6.68
CA ASP A 68 -3.67 11.75 5.54
C ASP A 68 -3.31 10.34 5.06
N VAL A 69 -3.28 10.15 3.75
CA VAL A 69 -2.81 8.94 3.07
C VAL A 69 -1.94 9.29 1.88
N TYR A 70 -1.01 8.41 1.54
CA TYR A 70 -0.34 8.48 0.24
C TYR A 70 -1.23 7.84 -0.83
N CYS A 71 -1.45 8.58 -1.91
CA CYS A 71 -2.11 8.12 -3.12
C CYS A 71 -1.08 7.90 -4.23
N ASP A 72 -1.05 6.70 -4.80
CA ASP A 72 -0.45 6.47 -6.11
C ASP A 72 -1.56 6.55 -7.17
N GLN A 73 -1.49 7.59 -7.99
CA GLN A 73 -2.43 7.93 -9.04
C GLN A 73 -1.92 7.56 -10.44
N SER A 74 -0.78 6.88 -10.52
CA SER A 74 -0.07 6.62 -11.77
C SER A 74 0.12 5.13 -12.06
N SER A 75 0.47 4.34 -11.05
CA SER A 75 0.82 2.93 -11.23
C SER A 75 -0.42 2.08 -11.46
N GLN A 76 -0.38 1.15 -12.41
CA GLN A 76 -1.47 0.19 -12.69
C GLN A 76 -2.87 0.83 -12.83
N GLY A 77 -2.95 2.05 -13.39
CA GLY A 77 -4.21 2.78 -13.57
C GLY A 77 -4.56 3.77 -12.44
N GLY A 78 -3.76 3.82 -11.37
CA GLY A 78 -3.92 4.78 -10.27
C GLY A 78 -5.04 4.43 -9.27
N GLY A 79 -5.30 5.33 -8.33
CA GLY A 79 -6.34 5.19 -7.32
C GLY A 79 -5.92 4.39 -6.08
N TRP A 80 -4.62 4.09 -5.93
CA TRP A 80 -4.13 3.25 -4.82
C TRP A 80 -3.95 4.06 -3.55
N THR A 81 -4.57 3.61 -2.46
CA THR A 81 -4.35 4.14 -1.11
C THR A 81 -3.33 3.29 -0.38
N MET A 82 -2.21 3.86 0.05
CA MET A 82 -1.23 3.13 0.87
C MET A 82 -1.84 2.82 2.25
N VAL A 83 -1.96 1.53 2.59
CA VAL A 83 -2.53 1.07 3.88
C VAL A 83 -1.50 0.43 4.81
N PHE A 84 -0.40 -0.06 4.25
CA PHE A 84 0.67 -0.73 4.98
C PHE A 84 2.01 -0.52 4.27
N LYS A 85 3.08 -0.30 5.03
CA LYS A 85 4.45 -0.17 4.51
C LYS A 85 5.45 -0.87 5.44
N VAL A 86 6.22 -1.78 4.86
CA VAL A 86 7.36 -2.43 5.53
C VAL A 86 8.64 -1.74 5.08
N VAL A 87 9.53 -1.44 6.03
CA VAL A 87 10.80 -0.76 5.77
C VAL A 87 11.93 -1.74 6.07
N SER A 88 12.71 -2.10 5.05
CA SER A 88 13.84 -3.03 5.22
C SER A 88 14.84 -2.50 6.25
N GLY A 89 15.28 -3.38 7.15
CA GLY A 89 16.20 -3.09 8.24
C GLY A 89 15.57 -2.48 9.49
N VAL A 90 14.25 -2.30 9.50
CA VAL A 90 13.51 -1.84 10.69
C VAL A 90 12.96 -3.05 11.44
N SER A 91 13.17 -3.07 12.76
CA SER A 91 12.63 -4.10 13.65
C SER A 91 11.14 -3.90 13.87
N ALA A 92 10.38 -4.99 13.89
CA ALA A 92 8.96 -5.01 14.25
C ALA A 92 8.74 -5.14 15.78
N ASN A 93 9.69 -4.65 16.60
CA ASN A 93 9.61 -4.61 18.07
C ASN A 93 9.24 -5.95 18.73
N GLY A 94 9.88 -7.03 18.28
CA GLY A 94 9.64 -8.39 18.79
C GLY A 94 8.40 -9.08 18.22
N ARG A 95 7.71 -8.46 17.25
CA ARG A 95 6.62 -9.07 16.48
C ARG A 95 7.09 -9.47 15.09
N SER A 96 6.38 -10.39 14.44
CA SER A 96 6.55 -10.66 13.01
C SER A 96 5.78 -9.64 12.17
N ILE A 97 6.08 -9.55 10.87
CA ILE A 97 5.37 -8.63 9.97
C ILE A 97 3.90 -9.04 9.77
N SER A 98 3.58 -10.34 9.79
CA SER A 98 2.19 -10.80 9.79
C SER A 98 1.45 -10.43 11.07
N GLN A 99 2.11 -10.49 12.23
CA GLN A 99 1.52 -10.00 13.49
C GLN A 99 1.26 -8.49 13.45
N LEU A 100 2.15 -7.70 12.84
CA LEU A 100 1.89 -6.28 12.61
C LEU A 100 0.72 -6.06 11.66
N TRP A 101 0.57 -6.87 10.60
CA TRP A 101 -0.55 -6.78 9.67
C TRP A 101 -1.89 -7.09 10.36
N PHE A 102 -1.98 -8.24 11.03
CA PHE A 102 -3.22 -8.73 11.65
C PHE A 102 -3.59 -8.05 12.98
N SER A 103 -2.72 -7.23 13.57
CA SER A 103 -3.06 -6.52 14.81
C SER A 103 -4.19 -5.51 14.60
N SER A 104 -4.95 -5.21 15.65
CA SER A 104 -5.97 -4.14 15.63
C SER A 104 -5.38 -2.72 15.71
N GLU A 105 -4.08 -2.59 15.99
CA GLU A 105 -3.37 -1.32 16.18
C GLU A 105 -3.06 -0.64 14.84
N THR A 106 -3.07 0.69 14.79
CA THR A 106 -2.42 1.45 13.72
C THR A 106 -0.95 1.69 14.06
N ILE A 107 -0.11 1.93 13.05
CA ILE A 107 1.33 2.15 13.20
C ILE A 107 1.68 3.43 12.43
N ASN A 108 2.12 4.47 13.12
CA ASN A 108 2.56 5.74 12.54
C ASN A 108 1.53 6.43 11.62
N GLU A 109 0.23 6.22 11.86
CA GLU A 109 -0.83 6.79 11.03
C GLU A 109 -0.89 8.32 11.07
N ASN A 110 -0.47 8.93 12.19
CA ASN A 110 -0.44 10.37 12.39
C ASN A 110 0.92 11.02 12.05
N ARG A 111 1.83 10.29 11.38
CA ARG A 111 3.16 10.75 11.02
C ARG A 111 3.23 10.94 9.50
N SER A 112 3.20 12.18 9.03
CA SER A 112 3.25 12.46 7.58
C SER A 112 4.53 11.94 6.93
N GLU A 113 5.65 11.89 7.66
CA GLU A 113 6.91 11.33 7.17
C GLU A 113 6.80 9.81 6.89
N ALA A 114 5.90 9.11 7.57
CA ALA A 114 5.63 7.69 7.33
C ALA A 114 4.93 7.44 5.99
N LEU A 115 4.33 8.47 5.38
CA LEU A 115 3.69 8.41 4.08
C LEU A 115 4.66 8.54 2.90
N ASN A 116 5.93 8.89 3.14
CA ASN A 116 6.94 8.90 2.09
C ASN A 116 7.18 7.48 1.57
N ILE A 117 7.17 7.28 0.24
CA ILE A 117 7.42 5.97 -0.39
C ILE A 117 8.88 5.49 -0.30
N ASP A 118 9.78 6.38 0.10
CA ASP A 118 11.19 6.05 0.32
C ASP A 118 11.43 5.44 1.72
N SER A 119 12.70 5.16 2.00
CA SER A 119 13.13 4.63 3.29
C SER A 119 13.59 5.70 4.28
N SER A 120 13.33 6.99 4.04
CA SER A 120 13.81 8.09 4.89
C SER A 120 13.27 7.98 6.32
N PHE A 121 11.98 7.66 6.47
CA PHE A 121 11.35 7.36 7.75
C PHE A 121 11.61 5.91 8.17
N LYS A 122 12.37 5.72 9.25
CA LYS A 122 12.89 4.41 9.70
C LYS A 122 11.91 3.63 10.60
N GLU A 123 10.63 3.66 10.25
CA GLU A 123 9.59 2.88 10.93
C GLU A 123 8.56 2.33 9.93
N HIS A 124 7.87 1.26 10.32
CA HIS A 124 6.75 0.71 9.55
C HIS A 124 5.53 1.64 9.60
N TYR A 125 4.59 1.45 8.69
CA TYR A 125 3.31 2.16 8.64
C TYR A 125 2.16 1.18 8.49
N LYS A 126 1.06 1.42 9.19
CA LYS A 126 -0.22 0.74 9.01
C LYS A 126 -1.35 1.68 9.41
N ASN A 127 -2.34 1.87 8.55
CA ASN A 127 -3.50 2.69 8.88
C ASN A 127 -4.75 1.87 9.19
N ARG A 128 -5.80 2.58 9.60
CA ARG A 128 -7.08 2.05 10.06
C ARG A 128 -7.84 1.21 9.02
N PHE A 129 -7.50 1.24 7.74
CA PHE A 129 -8.18 0.41 6.75
C PHE A 129 -7.86 -1.08 6.92
N VAL A 130 -6.63 -1.44 7.28
CA VAL A 130 -6.22 -2.85 7.43
C VAL A 130 -7.07 -3.58 8.49
N PRO A 131 -7.15 -3.11 9.75
CA PRO A 131 -7.99 -3.77 10.76
C PRO A 131 -9.50 -3.60 10.51
N ASN A 132 -9.91 -2.69 9.63
CA ASN A 132 -11.31 -2.44 9.28
C ASN A 132 -11.62 -2.81 7.82
N TRP A 133 -11.07 -3.94 7.35
CA TRP A 133 -11.22 -4.40 5.96
C TRP A 133 -12.67 -4.44 5.47
N HIS A 134 -13.60 -4.86 6.36
CA HIS A 134 -15.03 -4.93 6.09
C HIS A 134 -15.69 -3.56 5.83
N LEU A 135 -15.10 -2.47 6.32
CA LEU A 135 -15.52 -1.10 6.02
C LEU A 135 -14.78 -0.55 4.79
N ALA A 136 -13.50 -0.89 4.66
CA ALA A 136 -12.65 -0.48 3.54
C ALA A 136 -13.17 -1.01 2.19
N LYS A 137 -13.63 -2.27 2.17
CA LYS A 137 -14.15 -2.98 0.99
C LYS A 137 -13.33 -2.73 -0.28
N PRO A 138 -12.00 -2.97 -0.25
CA PRO A 138 -11.16 -2.75 -1.41
C PRO A 138 -11.63 -3.65 -2.57
N LYS A 139 -11.54 -3.14 -3.80
CA LYS A 139 -11.81 -3.92 -5.02
C LYS A 139 -10.56 -4.68 -5.47
N GLU A 140 -9.42 -4.02 -5.32
CA GLU A 140 -8.11 -4.58 -5.65
C GLU A 140 -7.11 -4.26 -4.54
N VAL A 141 -6.03 -5.04 -4.46
CA VAL A 141 -4.89 -4.79 -3.59
C VAL A 141 -3.62 -4.95 -4.41
N GLN A 142 -2.74 -3.96 -4.34
CA GLN A 142 -1.42 -4.00 -4.95
C GLN A 142 -0.35 -4.18 -3.88
N ILE A 143 0.61 -5.07 -4.13
CA ILE A 143 1.91 -5.04 -3.44
C ILE A 143 2.91 -4.42 -4.39
N ALA A 144 3.47 -3.28 -4.01
CA ALA A 144 4.47 -2.55 -4.79
C ALA A 144 5.80 -2.48 -4.02
N LEU A 145 6.91 -2.68 -4.72
CA LEU A 145 8.27 -2.63 -4.18
C LEU A 145 8.99 -1.38 -4.66
N TYR A 146 9.60 -0.65 -3.71
CA TYR A 146 10.30 0.61 -3.96
C TYR A 146 11.78 0.44 -3.65
N LYS A 147 12.68 0.98 -4.50
CA LYS A 147 14.12 0.99 -4.19
C LYS A 147 14.42 2.02 -3.11
N ARG A 148 15.34 1.66 -2.22
CA ARG A 148 15.75 2.49 -1.06
C ARG A 148 16.15 3.93 -1.40
N ASN A 149 16.78 4.16 -2.56
CA ASN A 149 17.36 5.43 -3.03
C ASN A 149 17.08 5.71 -4.53
N GLY A 150 16.10 5.04 -5.14
CA GLY A 150 15.85 5.17 -6.57
C GLY A 150 14.98 6.38 -6.90
N SER A 151 15.32 7.09 -7.98
CA SER A 151 14.42 8.03 -8.66
C SER A 151 13.31 7.33 -9.45
N ASP A 152 13.33 5.98 -9.52
CA ASP A 152 12.25 5.15 -10.03
C ASP A 152 11.25 4.86 -8.91
N PRO A 153 9.96 5.16 -9.08
CA PRO A 153 8.96 4.95 -8.03
C PRO A 153 8.76 3.45 -7.78
N GLU A 154 8.35 2.66 -8.77
CA GLU A 154 8.03 1.24 -8.57
C GLU A 154 9.05 0.32 -9.25
N THR A 155 9.58 -0.66 -8.51
CA THR A 155 10.53 -1.67 -9.02
C THR A 155 9.80 -2.90 -9.54
N LEU A 156 8.68 -3.24 -8.92
CA LEU A 156 7.89 -4.43 -9.18
C LEU A 156 6.54 -4.28 -8.48
N SER A 157 5.47 -4.73 -9.11
CA SER A 157 4.18 -4.90 -8.43
C SER A 157 3.45 -6.17 -8.83
N ILE A 158 2.60 -6.64 -7.92
CA ILE A 158 1.65 -7.73 -8.11
C ILE A 158 0.28 -7.22 -7.64
N VAL A 159 -0.77 -7.47 -8.43
CA VAL A 159 -2.13 -6.98 -8.18
C VAL A 159 -3.06 -8.16 -7.95
N PHE A 160 -3.92 -8.02 -6.94
CA PHE A 160 -4.92 -9.00 -6.56
C PHE A 160 -6.33 -8.42 -6.60
N ASN A 161 -7.30 -9.22 -7.02
CA ASN A 161 -8.71 -8.96 -6.83
C ASN A 161 -9.09 -9.23 -5.36
N SER A 162 -9.45 -8.17 -4.64
CA SER A 162 -9.86 -8.23 -3.22
C SER A 162 -11.36 -8.05 -3.01
N ALA A 163 -12.14 -8.04 -4.09
CA ALA A 163 -13.59 -8.03 -3.96
C ALA A 163 -14.07 -9.25 -3.15
N ASN A 164 -14.92 -8.98 -2.17
CA ASN A 164 -15.45 -9.98 -1.24
C ASN A 164 -14.34 -10.81 -0.54
N SER A 165 -13.21 -10.18 -0.22
CA SER A 165 -12.14 -10.77 0.58
C SER A 165 -12.19 -10.28 2.03
N ASP A 166 -11.34 -10.88 2.87
CA ASP A 166 -10.96 -10.34 4.18
C ASP A 166 -9.49 -9.92 4.17
N ASP A 167 -8.95 -9.52 5.32
CA ASP A 167 -7.56 -9.12 5.53
C ASP A 167 -6.56 -10.29 5.48
N LYS A 168 -7.03 -11.54 5.33
CA LYS A 168 -6.21 -12.76 5.29
C LYS A 168 -6.14 -13.37 3.89
N ASN A 169 -7.27 -13.45 3.20
CA ASN A 169 -7.45 -14.28 2.02
C ASN A 169 -7.27 -13.53 0.68
N TRP A 170 -7.17 -12.19 0.72
CA TRP A 170 -6.92 -11.38 -0.48
C TRP A 170 -5.58 -11.75 -1.15
N PHE A 171 -4.57 -12.11 -0.35
CA PHE A 171 -3.24 -12.49 -0.81
C PHE A 171 -3.20 -14.00 -1.11
N SER A 172 -3.76 -14.39 -2.25
CA SER A 172 -3.84 -15.79 -2.68
C SER A 172 -3.73 -15.93 -4.20
N LYS A 173 -3.28 -17.12 -4.64
CA LYS A 173 -3.06 -17.43 -6.06
C LYS A 173 -4.31 -17.19 -6.93
N SER A 174 -5.48 -17.62 -6.45
CA SER A 174 -6.74 -17.52 -7.20
C SER A 174 -7.25 -16.08 -7.37
N ARG A 175 -6.60 -15.11 -6.72
CA ARG A 175 -6.96 -13.70 -6.78
C ARG A 175 -5.97 -12.86 -7.59
N ILE A 176 -4.93 -13.45 -8.18
CA ILE A 176 -3.97 -12.70 -9.01
C ILE A 176 -4.69 -12.10 -10.22
N VAL A 177 -4.46 -10.80 -10.44
CA VAL A 177 -4.90 -10.04 -11.62
C VAL A 177 -3.70 -9.66 -12.49
N HIS A 178 -2.61 -9.27 -11.86
CA HIS A 178 -1.35 -8.95 -12.52
C HIS A 178 -0.19 -9.55 -11.72
N SER A 179 0.77 -10.17 -12.40
CA SER A 179 2.00 -10.71 -11.81
C SER A 179 3.22 -10.28 -12.63
N PRO A 180 4.34 -9.94 -11.97
CA PRO A 180 5.61 -9.68 -12.65
C PRO A 180 6.35 -10.99 -13.03
N TRP A 181 5.86 -12.13 -12.52
CA TRP A 181 6.44 -13.45 -12.79
C TRP A 181 5.50 -14.28 -13.66
N THR A 182 6.06 -14.72 -14.79
CA THR A 182 5.37 -15.45 -15.86
C THR A 182 4.97 -16.88 -15.48
N ASP A 183 5.64 -17.47 -14.49
CA ASP A 183 5.47 -18.86 -14.05
C ASP A 183 4.67 -19.00 -12.74
N LEU A 184 4.30 -17.89 -12.09
CA LEU A 184 3.65 -17.91 -10.79
C LEU A 184 2.30 -18.64 -10.83
N GLU A 185 1.56 -18.52 -11.92
CA GLU A 185 0.27 -19.22 -12.07
C GLU A 185 0.44 -20.69 -12.46
N SER A 186 1.44 -21.04 -13.26
CA SER A 186 1.64 -22.39 -13.78
C SER A 186 2.36 -23.32 -12.80
N GLU A 187 3.30 -22.78 -12.02
CA GLU A 187 4.09 -23.57 -11.08
C GLU A 187 3.31 -23.95 -9.83
N ARG A 188 3.83 -24.93 -9.09
CA ARG A 188 3.29 -25.26 -7.76
C ARG A 188 3.69 -24.21 -6.73
N GLN A 189 2.88 -24.05 -5.70
CA GLN A 189 3.22 -23.23 -4.53
C GLN A 189 3.13 -24.08 -3.26
N ASN A 190 4.18 -24.07 -2.43
CA ASN A 190 4.15 -24.66 -1.09
C ASN A 190 3.43 -23.74 -0.10
N TYR A 191 3.68 -22.44 -0.20
CA TYR A 191 3.09 -21.41 0.63
C TYR A 191 2.75 -20.20 -0.24
N PHE A 192 1.56 -19.64 -0.01
CA PHE A 192 1.09 -18.39 -0.58
C PHE A 192 0.12 -17.75 0.43
N SER A 193 0.69 -17.05 1.41
CA SER A 193 -0.10 -16.39 2.47
C SER A 193 0.68 -15.26 3.15
N ILE A 194 -0.05 -14.38 3.84
CA ILE A 194 0.53 -13.28 4.62
C ILE A 194 1.27 -13.80 5.84
N GLU A 195 0.67 -14.75 6.56
CA GLU A 195 1.30 -15.44 7.68
C GLU A 195 2.52 -16.25 7.23
N GLY A 196 2.49 -16.69 5.98
CA GLY A 196 3.55 -17.41 5.31
C GLY A 196 3.84 -18.75 5.95
N CYS A 197 5.08 -18.97 6.36
CA CYS A 197 5.47 -20.21 7.02
C CYS A 197 6.53 -19.97 8.09
N CYS A 198 6.82 -21.05 8.82
CA CYS A 198 7.80 -21.16 9.91
C CYS A 198 8.99 -20.18 9.85
N ASN A 199 9.41 -19.76 11.05
CA ASN A 199 10.51 -18.82 11.26
C ASN A 199 10.24 -17.41 10.69
N ASP A 200 9.02 -16.92 10.80
CA ASP A 200 8.64 -15.54 10.47
C ASP A 200 8.95 -15.10 9.03
N ARG A 201 8.75 -16.00 8.05
CA ARG A 201 8.65 -15.60 6.64
C ARG A 201 7.23 -15.17 6.36
N ASN A 202 7.04 -13.87 6.20
CA ASN A 202 5.73 -13.26 6.02
C ASN A 202 5.53 -12.87 4.55
N PHE A 203 4.28 -12.68 4.12
CA PHE A 203 3.93 -12.37 2.72
C PHE A 203 4.69 -13.29 1.75
N TYR A 204 4.58 -14.59 2.00
CA TYR A 204 5.48 -15.58 1.43
C TYR A 204 4.84 -16.29 0.25
N ILE A 205 5.46 -16.15 -0.91
CA ILE A 205 5.10 -16.86 -2.15
C ILE A 205 6.26 -17.79 -2.50
N SER A 206 6.10 -19.07 -2.20
CA SER A 206 7.15 -20.08 -2.34
C SER A 206 6.78 -21.19 -3.31
N LYS A 207 7.75 -21.62 -4.11
CA LYS A 207 7.63 -22.78 -4.99
C LYS A 207 8.04 -24.05 -4.26
N ILE A 208 9.23 -24.00 -3.67
CA ILE A 208 9.83 -25.09 -2.90
C ILE A 208 10.21 -24.53 -1.54
N HIS A 209 9.76 -25.22 -0.50
CA HIS A 209 10.24 -25.03 0.87
C HIS A 209 10.81 -26.36 1.33
N ASN A 210 12.12 -26.52 1.21
CA ASN A 210 12.81 -27.80 1.43
C ASN A 210 14.20 -27.59 2.03
N LYS A 211 14.21 -27.03 3.24
CA LYS A 211 15.39 -26.57 3.98
C LYS A 211 16.10 -25.41 3.27
N CYS A 212 16.77 -24.58 4.06
CA CYS A 212 17.36 -23.31 3.61
C CYS A 212 18.05 -23.35 2.22
N PRO A 213 18.91 -24.31 1.87
CA PRO A 213 19.65 -24.26 0.60
C PRO A 213 18.79 -24.43 -0.66
N ASN A 214 17.62 -25.07 -0.54
CA ASN A 214 16.74 -25.37 -1.68
C ASN A 214 15.45 -24.55 -1.65
N ASP A 215 15.37 -23.55 -0.78
CA ASP A 215 14.19 -22.69 -0.73
C ASP A 215 14.14 -21.85 -2.01
N GLU A 216 13.03 -22.00 -2.72
CA GLU A 216 12.74 -21.31 -3.98
C GLU A 216 11.43 -20.55 -3.88
N GLY A 217 11.37 -19.37 -4.48
CA GLY A 217 10.13 -18.60 -4.50
C GLY A 217 10.23 -17.31 -5.29
N TRP A 218 9.20 -16.50 -5.09
CA TRP A 218 8.99 -15.25 -5.81
C TRP A 218 9.04 -14.04 -4.90
N LEU A 219 8.47 -14.14 -3.69
CA LEU A 219 8.39 -13.04 -2.72
C LEU A 219 8.48 -13.60 -1.29
N ALA A 220 9.22 -12.92 -0.42
CA ALA A 220 9.26 -13.21 1.00
C ALA A 220 9.66 -11.97 1.80
N ILE A 221 8.98 -11.70 2.91
CA ILE A 221 9.49 -10.77 3.93
C ILE A 221 10.16 -11.60 5.02
N ILE A 222 11.49 -11.49 5.08
CA ILE A 222 12.34 -12.42 5.81
C ILE A 222 12.65 -11.97 7.23
N SER A 223 12.88 -12.95 8.09
CA SER A 223 13.51 -12.80 9.39
C SER A 223 15.02 -13.11 9.30
N SER A 224 15.60 -13.84 10.26
CA SER A 224 17.04 -14.11 10.36
C SER A 224 17.39 -15.60 10.60
N TYR A 225 16.55 -16.53 10.17
CA TYR A 225 16.72 -17.97 10.45
C TYR A 225 17.76 -18.63 9.56
N CYS A 226 17.53 -18.64 8.24
CA CYS A 226 18.38 -19.30 7.26
C CYS A 226 19.69 -18.53 6.99
N PRO A 227 20.80 -19.21 6.65
CA PRO A 227 22.06 -18.55 6.33
C PRO A 227 21.94 -17.47 5.23
N TRP A 228 21.10 -17.72 4.22
CA TRP A 228 20.87 -16.75 3.14
C TRP A 228 20.02 -15.54 3.56
N GLU A 229 19.20 -15.66 4.61
CA GLU A 229 18.43 -14.55 5.21
C GLU A 229 19.36 -13.61 5.97
N LYS A 230 20.33 -14.17 6.70
CA LYS A 230 21.31 -13.43 7.51
C LYS A 230 22.22 -12.49 6.70
N ARG A 231 22.21 -12.60 5.37
CA ARG A 231 22.90 -11.66 4.47
C ARG A 231 22.22 -10.28 4.43
N PHE A 232 20.98 -10.21 4.89
CA PHE A 232 20.15 -9.02 4.82
C PHE A 232 19.74 -8.53 6.21
N PRO A 233 19.44 -7.24 6.37
CA PRO A 233 18.82 -6.73 7.58
C PRO A 233 17.44 -7.37 7.84
N PRO A 234 16.94 -7.32 9.09
CA PRO A 234 15.58 -7.77 9.41
C PRO A 234 14.50 -7.10 8.57
N SER A 235 13.35 -7.77 8.40
CA SER A 235 12.18 -7.24 7.67
C SER A 235 12.50 -6.88 6.20
N THR A 236 13.54 -7.48 5.63
CA THR A 236 13.88 -7.28 4.21
C THR A 236 12.86 -7.99 3.35
N VAL A 237 12.39 -7.30 2.31
CA VAL A 237 11.53 -7.88 1.29
C VAL A 237 12.43 -8.47 0.21
N LEU A 238 12.55 -9.78 0.16
CA LEU A 238 13.20 -10.49 -0.93
C LEU A 238 12.20 -10.77 -2.04
N TYR A 239 12.66 -10.60 -3.27
CA TYR A 239 11.89 -10.94 -4.46
C TYR A 239 12.78 -11.57 -5.53
N SER A 240 12.17 -12.35 -6.43
CA SER A 240 12.87 -12.81 -7.62
C SER A 240 13.01 -11.65 -8.61
N ASN A 241 14.25 -11.31 -8.93
CA ASN A 241 14.59 -10.31 -9.96
C ASN A 241 14.58 -10.90 -11.39
N ARG A 242 14.15 -12.14 -11.55
CA ARG A 242 13.92 -12.81 -12.83
C ARG A 242 12.43 -12.71 -13.18
N THR A 243 12.06 -13.06 -14.41
CA THR A 243 10.65 -13.22 -14.83
C THR A 243 10.01 -14.51 -14.27
N THR A 244 10.75 -15.27 -13.47
CA THR A 244 10.38 -16.57 -12.90
C THR A 244 10.75 -16.63 -11.42
N TYR A 245 10.49 -17.74 -10.73
CA TYR A 245 11.02 -17.95 -9.36
C TYR A 245 12.56 -17.91 -9.32
N THR A 246 13.10 -17.81 -8.11
CA THR A 246 14.54 -17.91 -7.85
C THR A 246 14.84 -18.81 -6.66
N ASN A 247 16.07 -19.32 -6.58
CA ASN A 247 16.60 -19.96 -5.39
C ASN A 247 17.24 -18.91 -4.46
N TRP A 248 16.77 -18.83 -3.22
CA TRP A 248 17.16 -17.78 -2.27
C TRP A 248 18.61 -17.88 -1.80
N ASN A 249 19.24 -19.05 -1.90
CA ASN A 249 20.64 -19.22 -1.52
C ASN A 249 21.58 -18.52 -2.51
N HIS A 250 21.26 -18.55 -3.80
CA HIS A 250 22.11 -18.01 -4.87
C HIS A 250 21.70 -16.60 -5.30
N HIS A 251 20.43 -16.26 -5.10
CA HIS A 251 19.80 -15.07 -5.65
C HIS A 251 18.77 -14.49 -4.67
N GLY A 252 18.33 -13.25 -4.92
CA GLY A 252 17.49 -12.47 -4.01
C GLY A 252 18.09 -11.09 -3.81
N LYS A 253 17.27 -10.06 -3.92
CA LYS A 253 17.62 -8.67 -3.64
C LYS A 253 16.59 -8.07 -2.71
#